data_AF-A0A957DPC0-F1
#
_entry.id   AF-A0A957DPC0-F1
#
_cell.length_a   1.000
_cell.length_b   1.000
_cell.length_c   1.000
_cell.angle_alpha   90.00
_cell.angle_beta   90.00
_cell.angle_gamma   90.00
#
_symmetry.space_group_name_H-M   'P 1'
#
loop_
_entity.id
_entity.type
_entity.pdbx_description
1 polymer ?
#
loop_
_entity_poly.entity_id
_entity_poly.type
_entity_poly.pdbx_seq_one_letter_code
_entity_poly.pdbx_strand_id
1 'polypeptide(L)'
;MKQVKQQAKGQGLVEYALILVLVAVVVIAVLTLLGPQVGNVFSRIIDGLSVVDGSGGGGGGSVSPPASADVTGVSAFRGGPDVVVSISVSANTNVTVTDSQSGKTASTGCNLSCTVTLPAVGPDPGTVTVTADGGSSMSDSYPAQN
;
A
#
# COMPACT_ATOMS: atom_id res chain seq x y z
N MET A 1 -61.67 50.20 -8.50
CA MET A 1 -60.37 49.81 -9.08
C MET A 1 -59.79 48.70 -8.21
N LYS A 2 -59.75 47.46 -8.72
CA LYS A 2 -59.39 46.25 -7.95
C LYS A 2 -57.87 46.10 -7.89
N GLN A 3 -57.31 46.17 -6.68
CA GLN A 3 -55.89 46.01 -6.40
C GLN A 3 -55.49 44.54 -6.51
N VAL A 4 -54.67 44.19 -7.50
CA VAL A 4 -54.08 42.87 -7.65
C VAL A 4 -52.82 42.81 -6.78
N LYS A 5 -52.93 42.31 -5.54
CA LYS A 5 -51.76 41.95 -4.72
C LYS A 5 -51.13 40.69 -5.28
N GLN A 6 -50.03 40.83 -6.02
CA GLN A 6 -49.19 39.70 -6.38
C GLN A 6 -48.49 39.19 -5.11
N GLN A 7 -48.90 38.05 -4.60
CA GLN A 7 -48.23 37.37 -3.49
C GLN A 7 -46.93 36.76 -4.04
N ALA A 8 -45.79 37.39 -3.74
CA ALA A 8 -44.46 36.90 -4.10
C ALA A 8 -44.15 35.59 -3.36
N LYS A 9 -44.52 34.46 -3.97
CA LYS A 9 -44.43 33.11 -3.37
C LYS A 9 -43.13 32.36 -3.71
N GLY A 10 -42.10 33.07 -4.16
CA GLY A 10 -40.81 32.50 -4.56
C GLY A 10 -39.59 32.97 -3.76
N GLN A 11 -39.74 33.94 -2.86
CA GLN A 11 -38.58 34.61 -2.25
C GLN A 11 -37.85 33.76 -1.19
N GLY A 12 -38.54 32.84 -0.51
CA GLY A 12 -37.89 31.92 0.44
C GLY A 12 -37.22 30.71 -0.20
N LEU A 13 -37.73 30.21 -1.34
CA LEU A 13 -37.26 28.95 -1.94
C LEU A 13 -35.81 29.05 -2.44
N VAL A 14 -35.42 30.22 -2.95
CA VAL A 14 -34.05 30.51 -3.37
C VAL A 14 -33.12 30.75 -2.16
N GLU A 15 -33.58 31.42 -1.11
CA GLU A 15 -32.74 31.63 0.09
C GLU A 15 -32.37 30.31 0.76
N TYR A 16 -33.33 29.39 0.92
CA TYR A 16 -33.04 28.07 1.49
C TYR A 16 -32.14 27.24 0.56
N ALA A 17 -32.28 27.36 -0.77
CA ALA A 17 -31.40 26.68 -1.71
C ALA A 17 -29.94 27.16 -1.60
N LEU A 18 -29.71 28.47 -1.43
CA LEU A 18 -28.37 29.04 -1.28
C LEU A 18 -27.72 28.62 0.05
N ILE A 19 -28.48 28.53 1.14
CA ILE A 19 -27.99 28.03 2.42
C ILE A 19 -27.64 26.54 2.32
N LEU A 20 -28.47 25.73 1.66
CA LEU A 20 -28.18 24.31 1.46
C LEU A 20 -26.92 24.06 0.63
N VAL A 21 -26.67 24.87 -0.40
CA VAL A 21 -25.42 24.79 -1.19
C VAL A 21 -24.21 25.14 -0.33
N LEU A 22 -24.29 26.19 0.49
CA LEU A 22 -23.20 26.57 1.40
C LEU A 22 -22.87 25.45 2.39
N VAL A 23 -23.90 24.85 3.02
CA VAL A 23 -23.72 23.73 3.95
C VAL A 23 -23.14 22.50 3.24
N ALA A 24 -23.61 22.19 2.02
CA ALA A 24 -23.09 21.06 1.24
C ALA A 24 -21.59 21.20 0.95
N VAL A 25 -21.12 22.40 0.60
CA VAL A 25 -19.69 22.67 0.38
C VAL A 25 -18.89 22.43 1.67
N VAL A 26 -19.39 22.92 2.81
CA VAL A 26 -18.74 22.71 4.11
C VAL A 26 -18.67 21.22 4.46
N VAL A 27 -19.75 20.46 4.26
CA VAL A 27 -19.78 19.01 4.54
C VAL A 27 -18.78 18.26 3.66
N ILE A 28 -18.71 18.57 2.37
CA ILE A 28 -17.73 17.96 1.46
C ILE A 28 -16.31 18.26 1.94
N ALA A 29 -16.00 19.51 2.26
CA ALA A 29 -14.68 19.90 2.76
C ALA A 29 -14.30 19.10 4.02
N VAL A 30 -15.21 19.01 5.01
CA VAL A 30 -14.99 18.24 6.24
C VAL A 30 -14.78 16.75 5.94
N LEU A 31 -15.62 16.14 5.09
CA LEU A 31 -15.49 14.73 4.72
C LEU A 31 -14.18 14.43 3.98
N THR A 32 -13.73 15.33 3.09
CA THR A 32 -12.44 15.15 2.38
C THR A 32 -11.23 15.27 3.30
N LEU A 33 -11.29 16.10 4.34
CA LEU A 33 -10.20 16.30 5.30
C LEU A 33 -10.17 15.23 6.39
N LEU A 34 -11.33 14.84 6.91
CA LEU A 34 -11.45 13.88 8.00
C LEU A 34 -11.52 12.42 7.51
N GLY A 35 -12.02 12.18 6.29
CA GLY A 35 -12.11 10.84 5.71
C GLY A 35 -10.79 10.07 5.76
N PRO A 36 -9.66 10.64 5.29
CA PRO A 36 -8.36 9.99 5.36
C PRO A 36 -7.87 9.72 6.79
N GLN A 37 -8.14 10.64 7.73
CA GLN A 37 -7.71 10.52 9.12
C GLN A 37 -8.43 9.36 9.83
N VAL A 38 -9.74 9.24 9.61
CA VAL A 38 -10.55 8.14 10.15
C VAL A 38 -10.10 6.80 9.56
N GLY A 39 -9.79 6.75 8.25
CA GLY A 39 -9.27 5.55 7.60
C GLY A 39 -7.95 5.06 8.21
N ASN A 40 -6.99 5.96 8.42
CA ASN A 40 -5.70 5.63 9.02
C ASN A 40 -5.83 5.11 10.47
N VAL A 41 -6.76 5.64 11.26
CA VAL A 41 -7.02 5.13 12.62
C VAL A 41 -7.62 3.72 12.58
N PHE A 42 -8.58 3.47 11.68
CA PHE A 42 -9.17 2.14 11.54
C PHE A 42 -8.16 1.09 11.04
N SER A 43 -7.29 1.44 10.08
CA SER A 43 -6.21 0.54 9.62
C SER A 43 -5.28 0.12 10.76
N ARG A 44 -4.85 1.08 11.60
CA ARG A 44 -3.98 0.79 12.76
C ARG A 44 -4.64 -0.15 13.79
N ILE A 45 -5.96 -0.02 13.97
CA ILE A 45 -6.72 -0.88 14.88
C ILE A 45 -6.78 -2.31 14.32
N ILE A 46 -7.04 -2.46 13.02
CA ILE A 46 -7.09 -3.76 12.35
C ILE A 46 -5.74 -4.46 12.41
N ASP A 47 -4.64 -3.74 12.12
CA ASP A 47 -3.28 -4.27 12.21
C ASP A 47 -2.93 -4.73 13.64
N GLY A 48 -3.36 -3.98 14.66
CA GLY A 48 -3.16 -4.34 16.06
C GLY A 48 -4.00 -5.53 16.52
N LEU A 49 -5.19 -5.74 15.94
CA LEU A 49 -6.08 -6.87 16.24
C LEU A 49 -5.67 -8.15 15.52
N SER A 50 -5.00 -8.05 14.37
CA SER A 50 -4.53 -9.20 13.58
C SER A 50 -3.40 -10.01 14.24
N VAL A 51 -2.86 -9.57 15.40
CA VAL A 51 -1.70 -10.21 16.04
C VAL A 51 -2.06 -11.34 17.03
N VAL A 52 -3.32 -11.77 17.13
CA VAL A 52 -3.77 -12.74 18.16
C VAL A 52 -4.25 -14.09 17.61
N ASP A 53 -4.41 -14.30 16.30
CA ASP A 53 -4.68 -15.64 15.76
C ASP A 53 -3.66 -16.00 14.69
N GLY A 54 -2.97 -17.13 14.91
CA GLY A 54 -1.90 -17.57 14.04
C GLY A 54 -2.37 -17.92 12.63
N SER A 55 -1.49 -17.65 11.66
CA SER A 55 -1.53 -18.11 10.25
C SER A 55 -2.34 -17.26 9.27
N GLY A 56 -1.60 -16.59 8.38
CA GLY A 56 -1.83 -16.67 6.94
C GLY A 56 -2.75 -15.63 6.30
N GLY A 57 -2.15 -14.77 5.48
CA GLY A 57 -2.71 -14.44 4.17
C GLY A 57 -3.39 -13.08 4.01
N GLY A 58 -2.71 -12.20 3.26
CA GLY A 58 -3.33 -11.55 2.10
C GLY A 58 -4.03 -10.21 2.28
N GLY A 59 -3.35 -9.16 1.82
CA GLY A 59 -3.91 -8.24 0.81
C GLY A 59 -4.70 -7.03 1.30
N GLY A 60 -4.23 -5.83 0.94
CA GLY A 60 -5.04 -4.62 0.97
C GLY A 60 -4.24 -3.33 1.07
N GLY A 61 -3.36 -3.07 0.12
CA GLY A 61 -2.65 -1.80 0.04
C GLY A 61 -3.54 -0.61 -0.37
N SER A 62 -3.28 0.53 0.25
CA SER A 62 -3.09 1.82 -0.42
C SER A 62 -1.77 2.36 0.14
N VAL A 63 -0.62 1.97 -0.41
CA VAL A 63 -0.04 2.54 -1.63
C VAL A 63 -0.28 4.05 -1.69
N SER A 64 0.48 4.82 -0.90
CA SER A 64 1.11 5.98 -1.53
C SER A 64 1.89 5.42 -2.72
N PRO A 65 1.68 5.85 -3.97
CA PRO A 65 2.64 5.48 -5.00
C PRO A 65 4.01 5.98 -4.50
N PRO A 66 4.99 5.11 -4.17
CA PRO A 66 6.36 5.58 -4.28
C PRO A 66 6.50 5.99 -5.74
N ALA A 67 7.18 7.10 -6.01
CA ALA A 67 7.67 7.37 -7.37
C ALA A 67 8.19 6.03 -7.92
N SER A 68 7.62 5.56 -9.04
CA SER A 68 7.74 4.17 -9.53
C SER A 68 9.15 3.64 -9.35
N ALA A 69 9.35 2.93 -8.24
CA ALA A 69 10.64 2.45 -7.83
C ALA A 69 10.83 1.11 -8.54
N ASP A 70 11.73 1.11 -9.50
CA ASP A 70 12.11 -0.06 -10.26
C ASP A 70 13.19 -0.81 -9.49
N VAL A 71 13.14 -2.12 -9.53
CA VAL A 71 14.21 -3.00 -9.07
C VAL A 71 15.30 -2.93 -10.14
N THR A 72 16.45 -2.35 -9.79
CA THR A 72 17.57 -2.10 -10.71
C THR A 72 18.67 -3.15 -10.61
N GLY A 73 18.68 -3.95 -9.54
CA GLY A 73 19.61 -5.05 -9.37
C GLY A 73 19.17 -6.02 -8.29
N VAL A 74 19.39 -7.32 -8.53
CA VAL A 74 19.20 -8.40 -7.55
C VAL A 74 20.40 -9.31 -7.66
N SER A 75 20.96 -9.69 -6.52
CA SER A 75 21.91 -10.81 -6.45
C SER A 75 21.63 -11.70 -5.25
N ALA A 76 21.57 -13.00 -5.48
CA ALA A 76 21.27 -14.01 -4.47
C ALA A 76 22.52 -14.85 -4.17
N PHE A 77 22.91 -14.89 -2.90
CA PHE A 77 24.05 -15.66 -2.43
C PHE A 77 23.59 -16.67 -1.40
N ARG A 78 24.04 -17.91 -1.54
CA ARG A 78 23.81 -18.95 -0.54
C ARG A 78 24.90 -18.89 0.53
N GLY A 79 24.49 -18.82 1.79
CA GLY A 79 25.35 -18.85 2.97
C GLY A 79 24.93 -19.95 3.93
N GLY A 80 25.14 -21.22 3.55
CA GLY A 80 24.67 -22.37 4.32
C GLY A 80 23.17 -22.62 4.14
N PRO A 81 22.37 -22.75 5.22
CA PRO A 81 20.93 -23.01 5.11
C PRO A 81 20.13 -21.82 4.54
N ASP A 82 20.74 -20.64 4.56
CA ASP A 82 20.08 -19.37 4.27
C ASP A 82 20.51 -18.81 2.91
N VAL A 83 19.62 -18.04 2.29
CA VAL A 83 19.90 -17.29 1.07
C VAL A 83 19.84 -15.80 1.39
N VAL A 84 20.94 -15.10 1.14
CA VAL A 84 21.09 -13.67 1.32
C VAL A 84 20.92 -12.99 -0.03
N VAL A 85 20.00 -12.05 -0.10
CA VAL A 85 19.61 -11.36 -1.32
C VAL A 85 19.95 -9.89 -1.18
N SER A 86 20.84 -9.38 -2.02
CA SER A 86 21.12 -7.95 -2.09
C SER A 86 20.34 -7.32 -3.25
N ILE A 87 19.70 -6.19 -2.96
CA ILE A 87 18.68 -5.59 -3.82
C ILE A 87 19.02 -4.13 -3.99
N SER A 88 18.89 -3.62 -5.22
CA SER A 88 18.99 -2.20 -5.55
C SER A 88 17.69 -1.73 -6.21
N VAL A 89 17.25 -0.53 -5.84
CA VAL A 89 16.01 0.08 -6.32
C VAL A 89 16.23 1.54 -6.76
N SER A 90 15.46 2.03 -7.74
CA SER A 90 15.60 3.39 -8.27
C SER A 90 15.06 4.49 -7.33
N ALA A 91 14.21 4.13 -6.36
CA ALA A 91 13.69 5.02 -5.32
C ALA A 91 13.29 4.21 -4.06
N ASN A 92 13.03 4.89 -2.94
CA ASN A 92 12.63 4.23 -1.70
C ASN A 92 11.27 3.54 -1.84
N THR A 93 11.21 2.22 -1.64
CA THR A 93 10.01 1.38 -1.82
C THR A 93 10.07 0.15 -0.93
N ASN A 94 8.95 -0.53 -0.68
CA ASN A 94 9.02 -1.86 -0.11
C ASN A 94 9.25 -2.89 -1.20
N VAL A 95 10.05 -3.89 -0.88
CA VAL A 95 10.31 -5.03 -1.75
C VAL A 95 9.83 -6.29 -1.06
N THR A 96 9.21 -7.17 -1.85
CA THR A 96 8.79 -8.50 -1.44
C THR A 96 9.66 -9.52 -2.17
N VAL A 97 10.41 -10.28 -1.39
CA VAL A 97 11.34 -11.31 -1.84
C VAL A 97 10.67 -12.65 -1.67
N THR A 98 10.59 -13.44 -2.74
CA THR A 98 9.94 -14.76 -2.76
C THR A 98 10.91 -15.82 -3.25
N ASP A 99 11.03 -16.89 -2.50
CA ASP A 99 11.86 -18.05 -2.81
C ASP A 99 11.08 -19.13 -3.59
N SER A 100 11.62 -19.63 -4.69
CA SER A 100 10.94 -20.63 -5.52
C SER A 100 10.94 -22.05 -4.93
N GLN A 101 11.86 -22.36 -4.01
CA GLN A 101 12.03 -23.70 -3.48
C GLN A 101 11.12 -23.94 -2.27
N SER A 102 11.16 -23.04 -1.30
CA SER A 102 10.42 -23.12 -0.05
C SER A 102 9.09 -22.36 -0.09
N GLY A 103 8.88 -21.48 -1.08
CA GLY A 103 7.76 -20.55 -1.12
C GLY A 103 7.84 -19.46 -0.05
N LYS A 104 8.99 -19.31 0.64
CA LYS A 104 9.17 -18.31 1.69
C LYS A 104 9.17 -16.91 1.10
N THR A 105 8.45 -16.01 1.77
CA THR A 105 8.37 -14.61 1.40
C THR A 105 8.86 -13.72 2.53
N ALA A 106 9.68 -12.72 2.22
CA ALA A 106 10.11 -11.69 3.16
C ALA A 106 9.86 -10.31 2.54
N SER A 107 9.22 -9.40 3.28
CA SER A 107 8.99 -8.03 2.84
C SER A 107 9.79 -7.05 3.69
N THR A 108 10.45 -6.08 3.07
CA THR A 108 11.30 -5.09 3.76
C THR A 108 11.33 -3.77 2.98
N GLY A 109 11.37 -2.65 3.70
CA GLY A 109 11.58 -1.33 3.11
C GLY A 109 13.01 -1.16 2.59
N CYS A 110 13.15 -0.66 1.36
CA CYS A 110 14.43 -0.57 0.65
C CYS A 110 14.69 0.88 0.21
N ASN A 111 15.68 1.53 0.83
CA ASN A 111 16.09 2.89 0.50
C ASN A 111 17.36 2.85 -0.37
N LEU A 112 17.17 2.76 -1.69
CA LEU A 112 18.18 2.57 -2.74
C LEU A 112 18.85 1.19 -2.75
N SER A 113 19.22 0.67 -1.58
CA SER A 113 19.77 -0.68 -1.44
C SER A 113 19.36 -1.32 -0.12
N CYS A 114 19.14 -2.62 -0.14
CA CYS A 114 18.80 -3.40 1.05
C CYS A 114 19.26 -4.84 0.91
N THR A 115 19.37 -5.52 2.04
CA THR A 115 19.71 -6.94 2.12
C THR A 115 18.59 -7.66 2.85
N VAL A 116 18.14 -8.78 2.26
CA VAL A 116 17.11 -9.64 2.84
C VAL A 116 17.69 -11.04 2.99
N THR A 117 17.48 -11.66 4.15
CA THR A 117 17.89 -13.04 4.40
C THR A 117 16.65 -13.92 4.45
N LEU A 118 16.59 -14.93 3.59
CA LEU A 118 15.58 -15.97 3.61
C LEU A 118 16.16 -17.17 4.38
N PRO A 119 15.71 -17.43 5.62
CA PRO A 119 16.28 -18.50 6.42
C PRO A 119 15.76 -19.87 5.97
N ALA A 120 16.63 -20.88 5.96
CA ALA A 120 16.27 -22.29 5.73
C ALA A 120 15.41 -22.54 4.48
N VAL A 121 15.84 -22.09 3.29
CA VAL A 121 15.07 -22.25 2.02
C VAL A 121 15.11 -23.68 1.45
N GLY A 122 15.99 -24.53 1.95
CA GLY A 122 16.19 -25.90 1.48
C GLY A 122 17.52 -26.11 0.75
N PRO A 123 17.88 -27.39 0.47
CA PRO A 123 19.20 -27.76 -0.06
C PRO A 123 19.32 -27.67 -1.58
N ASP A 124 18.26 -27.89 -2.35
CA ASP A 124 18.24 -27.79 -3.83
C ASP A 124 18.52 -26.36 -4.33
N PRO A 125 18.99 -26.18 -5.59
CA PRO A 125 19.12 -24.87 -6.19
C PRO A 125 17.73 -24.25 -6.45
N GLY A 126 17.68 -22.92 -6.54
CA GLY A 126 16.44 -22.21 -6.79
C GLY A 126 16.63 -20.79 -7.28
N THR A 127 15.53 -20.07 -7.36
CA THR A 127 15.48 -18.68 -7.80
C THR A 127 14.77 -17.85 -6.76
N VAL A 128 15.29 -16.66 -6.52
CA VAL A 128 14.62 -15.63 -5.74
C VAL A 128 14.00 -14.64 -6.71
N THR A 129 12.72 -14.33 -6.51
CA THR A 129 12.01 -13.26 -7.21
C THR A 129 11.80 -12.09 -6.25
N VAL A 130 12.27 -10.91 -6.62
CA VAL A 130 12.08 -9.66 -5.86
C VAL A 130 11.06 -8.82 -6.61
N THR A 131 10.03 -8.35 -5.92
CA THR A 131 8.98 -7.48 -6.47
C THR A 131 8.88 -6.21 -5.64
N ALA A 132 9.03 -5.04 -6.26
CA ALA A 132 8.78 -3.75 -5.61
C ALA A 132 7.28 -3.43 -5.59
N ASP A 133 6.84 -2.57 -4.66
CA ASP A 133 5.43 -2.12 -4.57
C ASP A 133 4.91 -1.50 -5.88
N GLY A 134 5.81 -0.95 -6.71
CA GLY A 134 5.50 -0.41 -8.04
C GLY A 134 5.26 -1.46 -9.13
N GLY A 135 5.37 -2.76 -8.81
CA GLY A 135 5.14 -3.88 -9.73
C GLY A 135 6.38 -4.31 -10.53
N SER A 136 7.48 -3.55 -10.48
CA SER A 136 8.76 -3.99 -11.02
C SER A 136 9.22 -5.27 -10.31
N SER A 137 9.66 -6.26 -11.08
CA SER A 137 10.25 -7.48 -10.54
C SER A 137 11.54 -7.86 -11.24
N MET A 138 12.46 -8.45 -10.47
CA MET A 138 13.71 -9.00 -10.97
C MET A 138 14.04 -10.26 -10.17
N SER A 139 14.65 -11.25 -10.81
CA SER A 139 14.99 -12.52 -10.19
C SER A 139 16.46 -12.84 -10.34
N ASP A 140 17.02 -13.55 -9.37
CA ASP A 140 18.35 -14.15 -9.47
C ASP A 140 18.35 -15.59 -8.95
N SER A 141 19.27 -16.40 -9.47
CA SER A 141 19.39 -17.81 -9.11
C SER A 141 20.46 -18.03 -8.05
N TYR A 142 20.24 -18.98 -7.13
CA TYR A 142 21.23 -19.42 -6.16
C TYR A 142 21.51 -20.94 -6.33
N PRO A 143 22.75 -21.40 -6.09
CA PRO A 143 23.14 -22.79 -6.29
C PRO A 143 22.54 -23.73 -5.22
N ALA A 144 22.80 -25.03 -5.28
CA ALA A 144 22.47 -25.96 -4.20
C ALA A 144 23.33 -25.70 -2.95
N GLN A 145 22.89 -26.17 -1.78
CA GLN A 145 23.76 -26.29 -0.60
C GLN A 145 24.85 -27.32 -0.88
N ASN A 146 26.09 -26.95 -0.57
CA ASN A 146 27.27 -27.82 -0.68
C ASN A 146 27.62 -28.43 0.67
#